data_AF-X1QHT3-F1
#
_entry.id   AF-X1QHT3-F1
#
_cell.length_a   1.000
_cell.length_b   1.000
_cell.length_c   1.000
_cell.angle_alpha   90.00
_cell.angle_beta   90.00
_cell.angle_gamma   90.00
#
_symmetry.space_group_name_H-M   'P 1'
#
loop_
_entity.id
_entity.type
_entity.pdbx_description
1 polymer ?
#
loop_
_entity_poly.entity_id
_entity_poly.type
_entity_poly.pdbx_seq_one_letter_code
_entity_poly.pdbx_strand_id
1 'polypeptide(L)'
;MILGGLTARDGKITHVGSDASVLKAELEVDAEGKYVLPGIIDTHVHLGSCFRPGEEFVPQIKEESKAAAIGGVTTFITTTTHRTTADPTVPRLDIHRKDKKGATHNSFVDFKFTHWISRA
;
A
#
# COMPACT_ATOMS: atom_id res chain seq x y z
N MET A 1 -12.89 0.94 -23.07
CA MET A 1 -12.28 2.17 -22.52
C MET A 1 -13.28 3.29 -22.66
N ILE A 2 -13.41 4.12 -21.64
CA ILE A 2 -14.28 5.30 -21.67
C ILE A 2 -13.37 6.49 -21.97
N LEU A 3 -13.73 7.30 -22.97
CA LEU A 3 -13.12 8.61 -23.17
C LEU A 3 -13.91 9.61 -22.34
N GLY A 4 -13.29 10.12 -21.29
CA GLY A 4 -13.89 11.07 -20.38
C GLY A 4 -13.21 11.08 -19.02
N GLY A 5 -13.95 11.39 -17.96
CA GLY A 5 -13.42 11.52 -16.61
C GLY A 5 -14.18 10.74 -15.53
N LEU A 6 -13.69 10.87 -14.30
CA LEU A 6 -14.29 10.31 -13.11
C LEU A 6 -14.30 11.32 -11.97
N THR A 7 -15.27 11.20 -11.07
CA THR A 7 -15.28 11.94 -9.80
C THR A 7 -15.14 11.00 -8.63
N ALA A 8 -14.52 11.47 -7.56
CA ALA A 8 -14.41 10.74 -6.32
C ALA A 8 -14.78 11.64 -5.14
N ARG A 9 -15.36 11.03 -4.10
CA ARG A 9 -15.70 11.66 -2.83
C ARG A 9 -15.50 10.63 -1.71
N ASP A 10 -14.93 11.05 -0.59
CA ASP A 10 -14.73 10.23 0.61
C ASP A 10 -14.04 8.88 0.30
N GLY A 11 -13.01 8.91 -0.55
CA GLY A 11 -12.24 7.73 -0.93
C GLY A 11 -12.97 6.76 -1.89
N LYS A 12 -14.11 7.15 -2.46
CA LYS A 12 -14.89 6.33 -3.39
C LYS A 12 -15.11 7.04 -4.71
N ILE A 13 -15.05 6.30 -5.81
CA ILE A 13 -15.45 6.77 -7.14
C ILE A 13 -16.97 6.91 -7.14
N THR A 14 -17.49 8.10 -7.46
CA THR A 14 -18.92 8.42 -7.47
C THR A 14 -19.52 8.44 -8.86
N HIS A 15 -18.73 8.75 -9.88
CA HIS A 15 -19.18 8.79 -11.27
C HIS A 15 -18.03 8.46 -12.21
N VAL A 16 -18.34 7.82 -13.34
CA VAL A 16 -17.41 7.58 -14.46
C VAL A 16 -18.22 7.78 -15.75
N GLY A 17 -17.74 8.60 -16.67
CA GLY A 17 -18.49 8.91 -17.88
C GLY A 17 -17.77 9.87 -18.82
N SER A 18 -18.49 10.41 -19.79
CA SER A 18 -17.98 11.46 -20.67
C SER A 18 -17.73 12.75 -19.90
N ASP A 19 -16.83 13.61 -20.40
CA ASP A 19 -16.47 14.88 -19.75
C ASP A 19 -17.68 15.76 -19.43
N ALA A 20 -18.67 15.78 -20.33
CA ALA A 20 -19.92 16.53 -20.14
C ALA A 20 -20.78 16.03 -18.97
N SER A 21 -20.55 14.79 -18.50
CA SER A 21 -21.27 14.16 -17.40
C SER A 21 -20.52 14.19 -16.07
N VAL A 22 -19.25 14.59 -16.07
CA VAL A 22 -18.43 14.64 -14.86
C VAL A 22 -18.85 15.85 -14.03
N LEU A 23 -19.10 15.61 -12.75
CA LEU A 23 -19.48 16.66 -11.80
C LEU A 23 -18.27 17.55 -11.49
N LYS A 24 -18.50 18.85 -11.33
CA LYS A 24 -17.48 19.77 -10.82
C LYS A 24 -17.01 19.34 -9.43
N ALA A 25 -15.71 19.43 -9.20
CA ALA A 25 -15.08 19.07 -7.93
C ALA A 25 -14.35 20.27 -7.32
N GLU A 26 -14.03 20.18 -6.03
CA GLU A 26 -13.18 21.18 -5.36
C GLU A 26 -11.75 21.17 -5.91
N LEU A 27 -11.27 19.98 -6.28
CA LEU A 27 -9.98 19.76 -6.93
C LEU A 27 -10.21 19.06 -8.27
N GLU A 28 -9.74 19.70 -9.34
CA GLU A 28 -9.79 19.17 -10.70
C GLU A 28 -8.37 18.91 -11.20
N VAL A 29 -8.15 17.74 -11.80
CA VAL A 29 -6.87 17.32 -12.37
C VAL A 29 -7.08 17.02 -13.84
N ASP A 30 -6.38 17.76 -14.70
CA ASP A 30 -6.44 17.56 -16.14
C ASP A 30 -5.62 16.34 -16.56
N ALA A 31 -6.32 15.36 -17.13
CA ALA A 31 -5.78 14.11 -17.64
C ALA A 31 -5.88 14.01 -19.17
N GLU A 32 -6.05 15.13 -19.89
CA GLU A 32 -6.07 15.14 -21.36
C GLU A 32 -4.84 14.44 -21.95
N GLY A 33 -5.07 13.53 -22.89
CA GLY A 33 -4.04 12.72 -23.53
C GLY A 33 -3.36 11.68 -22.62
N LYS A 34 -3.85 11.48 -21.39
CA LYS A 34 -3.33 10.51 -20.41
C LYS A 34 -4.36 9.41 -20.13
N TYR A 35 -3.89 8.36 -19.48
CA TYR A 35 -4.75 7.30 -18.96
C TYR A 35 -4.97 7.46 -17.46
N VAL A 36 -6.22 7.36 -17.04
CA VAL A 36 -6.58 7.16 -15.64
C VAL A 36 -6.77 5.66 -15.41
N LEU A 37 -5.84 5.06 -14.67
CA LEU A 37 -5.81 3.63 -14.40
C LEU A 37 -6.10 3.37 -12.93
N PRO A 38 -6.61 2.18 -12.57
CA PRO A 38 -6.56 1.71 -11.19
C PRO A 38 -5.11 1.76 -10.71
N GLY A 39 -4.91 2.16 -9.46
CA GLY A 39 -3.60 2.09 -8.86
C GLY A 39 -3.10 0.64 -8.76
N ILE A 40 -1.80 0.45 -8.89
CA ILE A 40 -1.20 -0.88 -8.94
C ILE A 40 -1.28 -1.53 -7.56
N ILE A 41 -1.55 -2.84 -7.54
CA ILE A 41 -1.42 -3.71 -6.37
C ILE A 41 -0.14 -4.53 -6.51
N ASP A 42 0.88 -4.19 -5.74
CA ASP A 42 2.12 -4.99 -5.68
C ASP A 42 1.92 -6.15 -4.70
N THR A 43 1.93 -7.37 -5.22
CA THR A 43 1.60 -8.56 -4.42
C THR A 43 2.78 -9.13 -3.66
N HIS A 44 3.99 -8.62 -3.85
CA HIS A 44 5.20 -9.19 -3.25
C HIS A 44 6.23 -8.13 -2.91
N VAL A 45 6.13 -7.59 -1.69
CA VAL A 45 7.11 -6.64 -1.14
C VAL A 45 7.75 -7.20 0.12
N HIS A 46 9.04 -6.94 0.33
CA HIS A 46 9.73 -7.22 1.59
C HIS A 46 10.08 -5.90 2.27
N LEU A 47 9.33 -5.58 3.34
CA LEU A 47 9.58 -4.42 4.18
C LEU A 47 10.06 -4.89 5.54
N GLY A 48 11.14 -4.29 6.01
CA GLY A 48 11.82 -4.66 7.23
C GLY A 48 12.48 -6.04 7.13
N SER A 49 13.72 -6.12 7.58
CA SER A 49 14.42 -7.38 7.74
C SER A 49 15.17 -7.34 9.06
N CYS A 50 14.96 -8.35 9.90
CA CYS A 50 15.73 -8.45 11.14
C CYS A 50 17.16 -8.99 10.90
N PHE A 51 17.64 -9.04 9.65
CA PHE A 51 18.97 -9.55 9.31
C PHE A 51 20.06 -8.47 9.41
N ARG A 52 19.72 -7.18 9.37
CA ARG A 52 20.70 -6.09 9.46
C ARG A 52 20.21 -5.01 10.44
N PRO A 53 21.08 -4.49 11.32
CA PRO A 53 20.75 -3.32 12.15
C PRO A 53 20.27 -2.14 11.29
N GLY A 54 19.21 -1.45 11.70
CA GLY A 54 18.63 -0.32 10.95
C GLY A 54 17.58 -0.70 9.90
N GLU A 55 17.20 -1.99 9.81
CA GLU A 55 16.13 -2.47 8.93
C GLU A 55 14.81 -2.69 9.68
N GLU A 56 14.48 -1.79 10.63
CA GLU A 56 13.21 -1.84 11.32
C GLU A 56 12.04 -1.60 10.35
N PHE A 57 10.95 -2.34 10.58
CA PHE A 57 9.77 -2.29 9.73
C PHE A 57 9.14 -0.88 9.63
N VAL A 58 9.01 -0.17 10.76
CA VAL A 58 8.24 1.10 10.82
C VAL A 58 8.91 2.26 10.06
N PRO A 59 10.22 2.52 10.19
CA PRO A 59 10.90 3.51 9.34
C PRO A 59 10.82 3.15 7.86
N GLN A 60 11.00 1.88 7.50
CA GLN A 60 10.98 1.46 6.09
C GLN A 60 9.60 1.63 5.45
N ILE A 61 8.52 1.18 6.11
CA ILE A 61 7.19 1.31 5.51
C ILE A 61 6.82 2.76 5.24
N LYS A 62 7.34 3.71 6.04
CA LYS A 62 7.11 5.14 5.81
C LYS A 62 7.76 5.64 4.51
N GLU A 63 9.01 5.27 4.26
CA GLU A 63 9.73 5.75 3.07
C GLU A 63 9.38 4.93 1.83
N GLU A 64 9.29 3.61 1.94
CA GLU A 64 8.97 2.71 0.83
C GLU A 64 7.52 2.88 0.34
N SER A 65 6.56 3.19 1.22
CA SER A 65 5.19 3.49 0.78
C SER A 65 5.07 4.80 0.00
N LYS A 66 5.93 5.80 0.27
CA LYS A 66 6.01 7.01 -0.57
C LYS A 66 6.58 6.67 -1.94
N ALA A 67 7.65 5.88 -1.99
CA ALA A 67 8.24 5.44 -3.24
C ALA A 67 7.23 4.63 -4.08
N ALA A 68 6.46 3.75 -3.43
CA ALA A 68 5.35 3.03 -4.04
C ALA A 68 4.31 3.98 -4.67
N ALA A 69 3.87 5.00 -3.93
CA ALA A 69 2.91 5.99 -4.43
C ALA A 69 3.44 6.77 -5.65
N ILE A 70 4.72 7.18 -5.64
CA ILE A 70 5.38 7.85 -6.77
C ILE A 70 5.38 6.95 -8.01
N GLY A 71 5.58 5.64 -7.83
CA GLY A 71 5.53 4.64 -8.90
C GLY A 71 4.12 4.24 -9.36
N GLY A 72 3.06 4.79 -8.76
CA GLY A 72 1.67 4.44 -9.07
C GLY A 72 1.15 3.17 -8.37
N VAL A 73 1.90 2.63 -7.41
CA VAL A 73 1.42 1.57 -6.51
C VAL A 73 0.57 2.20 -5.42
N THR A 74 -0.67 1.73 -5.27
CA THR A 74 -1.63 2.24 -4.27
C THR A 74 -1.97 1.20 -3.22
N THR A 75 -1.54 -0.04 -3.42
CA THR A 75 -1.62 -1.09 -2.42
C THR A 75 -0.42 -2.00 -2.56
N PHE A 76 0.19 -2.44 -1.46
CA PHE A 76 1.13 -3.55 -1.50
C PHE A 76 0.79 -4.65 -0.49
N ILE A 77 1.32 -5.84 -0.75
CA ILE A 77 1.26 -6.97 0.16
C ILE A 77 2.69 -7.26 0.58
N THR A 78 2.99 -7.03 1.86
CA THR A 78 4.33 -7.22 2.38
C THR A 78 4.47 -8.49 3.21
N THR A 79 5.52 -9.26 2.93
CA THR A 79 5.93 -10.35 3.82
C THR A 79 6.94 -9.78 4.81
N THR A 80 6.50 -9.57 6.05
CA THR A 80 7.40 -9.21 7.15
C THR A 80 8.32 -10.39 7.45
N THR A 81 9.62 -10.22 7.18
CA THR A 81 10.61 -11.26 7.45
C THR A 81 11.07 -11.18 8.91
N HIS A 82 10.18 -11.55 9.83
CA HIS A 82 10.61 -11.86 11.18
C HIS A 82 11.22 -13.25 11.14
N ARG A 83 12.53 -13.32 10.91
CA ARG A 83 13.26 -14.51 11.30
C ARG A 83 13.14 -14.63 12.82
N THR A 84 12.18 -15.44 13.27
CA THR A 84 12.17 -16.07 14.59
C THR A 84 13.34 -17.06 14.73
N THR A 85 14.51 -16.82 14.11
CA THR A 85 15.64 -17.77 14.12
C THR A 85 16.45 -17.74 15.39
N ALA A 86 15.90 -17.22 16.48
CA ALA A 86 16.39 -17.52 17.81
C ALA A 86 15.30 -18.12 18.70
N ASP A 87 14.01 -17.80 18.46
CA ASP A 87 12.96 -18.19 19.37
C ASP A 87 11.63 -18.50 18.67
N PRO A 88 11.26 -19.79 18.50
CA PRO A 88 9.96 -20.20 18.00
C PRO A 88 8.80 -19.89 18.97
N THR A 89 9.08 -19.38 20.17
CA THR A 89 8.07 -19.04 21.18
C THR A 89 7.48 -17.64 21.04
N VAL A 90 8.09 -16.76 20.23
CA VAL A 90 7.51 -15.42 20.00
C VAL A 90 6.19 -15.54 19.24
N PRO A 91 5.06 -15.05 19.79
CA PRO A 91 3.79 -15.13 19.10
C PRO A 91 3.82 -14.29 17.82
N ARG A 92 3.77 -14.94 16.65
CA ARG A 92 3.67 -14.27 15.34
C ARG A 92 2.54 -13.23 15.29
N LEU A 93 1.48 -13.46 16.06
CA LEU A 93 0.34 -12.56 16.22
C LEU A 93 0.74 -11.22 16.85
N ASP A 94 1.62 -11.20 17.85
CA ASP A 94 1.99 -9.96 18.53
C ASP A 94 2.90 -9.10 17.65
N ILE A 95 3.78 -9.76 16.90
CA ILE A 95 4.56 -9.09 15.86
C ILE A 95 3.66 -8.50 14.79
N HIS A 96 2.73 -9.29 14.25
CA HIS A 96 1.74 -8.81 13.28
C HIS A 96 0.97 -7.59 13.81
N ARG A 97 0.53 -7.63 15.07
CA ARG A 97 -0.19 -6.51 15.72
C ARG A 97 0.67 -5.27 15.82
N LYS A 98 1.94 -5.40 16.22
CA LYS A 98 2.90 -4.30 16.31
C LYS A 98 3.13 -3.67 14.94
N ASP A 99 3.43 -4.48 13.94
CA ASP A 99 3.71 -4.00 12.58
C ASP A 99 2.48 -3.38 11.94
N LYS A 100 1.32 -4.03 12.07
CA LYS A 100 0.05 -3.45 11.61
C LYS A 100 -0.20 -2.10 12.25
N LYS A 101 -0.02 -1.97 13.56
CA LYS A 101 -0.15 -0.68 14.27
C LYS A 101 0.84 0.35 13.71
N GLY A 102 2.11 -0.03 13.52
CA GLY A 102 3.12 0.84 12.95
C GLY A 102 2.77 1.31 11.53
N ALA A 103 2.38 0.36 10.67
CA ALA A 103 1.99 0.60 9.29
C ALA A 103 0.78 1.53 9.16
N THR A 104 -0.27 1.32 9.95
CA THR A 104 -1.50 2.13 9.91
C THR A 104 -1.23 3.63 10.14
N HIS A 105 -0.19 3.98 10.90
CA HIS A 105 0.14 5.39 11.19
C HIS A 105 1.20 5.97 10.26
N ASN A 106 1.89 5.15 9.47
CA ASN A 106 3.09 5.57 8.74
C ASN A 106 3.05 5.29 7.23
N SER A 107 2.16 4.40 6.76
CA SER A 107 2.05 4.10 5.33
C SER A 107 1.30 5.18 4.57
N PHE A 108 1.79 5.53 3.38
CA PHE A 108 1.15 6.45 2.44
C PHE A 108 0.21 5.75 1.46
N VAL A 109 0.25 4.41 1.40
CA VAL A 109 -0.60 3.58 0.55
C VAL A 109 -1.24 2.47 1.38
N ASP A 110 -2.28 1.83 0.83
CA ASP A 110 -2.90 0.70 1.48
C ASP A 110 -1.95 -0.50 1.55
N PHE A 111 -2.15 -1.37 2.53
CA PHE A 111 -1.29 -2.52 2.71
C PHE A 111 -2.00 -3.75 3.26
N LYS A 112 -1.43 -4.90 2.94
CA LYS A 112 -1.71 -6.19 3.59
C LYS A 112 -0.42 -6.91 3.94
N PHE A 113 -0.57 -7.93 4.76
CA PHE A 113 0.54 -8.79 5.17
C PHE A 113 0.34 -10.21 4.66
N THR A 114 1.41 -10.78 4.16
CA THR A 114 1.57 -12.23 3.99
C THR A 114 2.53 -12.74 5.05
N HIS A 115 2.36 -13.99 5.46
CA HIS A 115 3.20 -14.62 6.48
C HIS A 115 3.81 -15.89 5.94
N TRP A 116 5.11 -16.04 6.15
CA TRP A 116 5.80 -17.26 5.78
C TRP A 116 5.47 -18.38 6.78
N ILE A 117 4.94 -19.49 6.26
CA ILE A 117 4.60 -20.69 7.05
C ILE A 117 5.48 -21.83 6.54
N SER A 118 6.63 -22.03 7.17
CA SER A 118 7.37 -23.28 7.05
C SER A 118 6.96 -24.22 8.18
N ARG A 119 6.54 -25.43 7.84
CA ARG A 119 6.59 -26.52 8.83
C ARG A 119 8.05 -26.83 9.13
N ALA A 120 8.40 -26.90 10.41
CA ALA A 120 9.59 -27.62 10.85
C ALA A 120 9.32 -29.13 10.76
#